data_AF-A0A9P7RL22-F1
#
_entry.id   AF-A0A9P7RL22-F1
#
_cell.length_a   1.000
_cell.length_b   1.000
_cell.length_c   1.000
_cell.angle_alpha   90.00
_cell.angle_beta   90.00
_cell.angle_gamma   90.00
#
_symmetry.space_group_name_H-M   'P 1'
#
loop_
_entity.id
_entity.type
_entity.pdbx_description
1 polymer ?
#
loop_
_entity_poly.entity_id
_entity_poly.type
_entity_poly.pdbx_seq_one_letter_code
_entity_poly.pdbx_strand_id
1 'polypeptide(L)'
;MVMHRSNLVLSASYSTPDRRHSHATTAASIQSYSSSTQSILKHAYSEKTRTRMWGMVEQFNTWALDAGHNEDTCSPPSEEILVDYVADTLAGHVSVLTARTHLHLLKIHWESKGWKWQGTQQLILCLKAVKRLVPPSSVRKHRAPVSVEMLVLLCDNLELGTENISPKNQLHTACFAVALCALMRLS
;
A
#
# COMPACT_ATOMS: atom_id res chain seq x y z
N MET A 1 -3.59 41.47 72.05
CA MET A 1 -3.18 42.89 72.02
C MET A 1 -2.80 43.21 70.58
N VAL A 2 -3.68 43.95 69.88
CA VAL A 2 -3.44 44.92 68.78
C VAL A 2 -2.61 44.41 67.57
N MET A 3 -3.03 44.48 66.29
CA MET A 3 -4.19 45.03 65.61
C MET A 3 -4.26 44.47 64.17
N HIS A 4 -5.47 44.46 63.62
CA HIS A 4 -5.80 44.56 62.19
C HIS A 4 -4.85 45.45 61.38
N ARG A 5 -4.53 45.03 60.13
CA ARG A 5 -4.66 45.92 58.97
C ARG A 5 -5.12 45.16 57.73
N SER A 6 -6.37 45.42 57.41
CA SER A 6 -6.98 45.32 56.09
C SER A 6 -6.27 46.27 55.12
N ASN A 7 -6.14 45.89 53.85
CA ASN A 7 -6.13 46.84 52.74
C ASN A 7 -7.04 46.31 51.65
N LEU A 8 -8.10 47.07 51.41
CA LEU A 8 -9.09 46.97 50.35
C LEU A 8 -8.60 47.77 49.12
N VAL A 9 -9.39 47.65 48.05
CA VAL A 9 -9.46 48.46 46.81
C VAL A 9 -8.39 48.07 45.77
N LEU A 10 -8.69 47.66 44.53
CA LEU A 10 -9.68 48.16 43.57
C LEU A 10 -10.23 47.05 42.66
N SER A 11 -11.53 47.09 42.46
CA SER A 11 -12.29 46.43 41.41
C SER A 11 -11.80 46.80 40.00
N ALA A 12 -11.61 45.81 39.13
CA ALA A 12 -11.69 45.99 37.68
C ALA A 12 -12.53 44.86 37.09
N SER A 13 -13.79 45.17 36.85
CA SER A 13 -14.76 44.33 36.16
C SER A 13 -14.41 44.30 34.67
N TYR A 14 -13.77 43.23 34.20
CA TYR A 14 -13.73 42.93 32.77
C TYR A 14 -14.73 41.84 32.45
N SER A 15 -15.84 42.28 31.86
CA SER A 15 -16.86 41.47 31.24
C SER A 15 -16.42 41.06 29.83
N THR A 16 -16.95 39.91 29.38
CA THR A 16 -16.97 39.32 28.02
C THR A 16 -15.84 38.35 27.64
N PRO A 17 -16.11 37.38 26.75
CA PRO A 17 -17.18 36.38 26.86
C PRO A 17 -16.67 34.94 26.64
N ASP A 18 -17.53 34.01 27.05
CA ASP A 18 -17.58 32.58 26.79
C ASP A 18 -16.89 32.14 25.48
N ARG A 19 -15.79 31.37 25.59
CA ARG A 19 -15.21 30.62 24.48
C ARG A 19 -15.24 29.13 24.82
N ARG A 20 -16.45 28.57 24.81
CA ARG A 20 -16.67 27.14 24.55
C ARG A 20 -15.82 26.77 23.33
N HIS A 21 -14.73 26.05 23.56
CA HIS A 21 -14.07 25.30 22.51
C HIS A 21 -14.98 24.13 22.17
N SER A 22 -16.00 24.42 21.36
CA SER A 22 -16.68 23.43 20.55
C SER A 22 -15.63 22.79 19.66
N HIS A 23 -15.15 21.61 20.03
CA HIS A 23 -14.54 20.70 19.08
C HIS A 23 -15.65 20.27 18.12
N ALA A 24 -15.88 21.10 17.11
CA ALA A 24 -16.64 20.73 15.93
C ALA A 24 -15.82 19.64 15.24
N THR A 25 -16.12 18.38 15.58
CA THR A 25 -15.81 17.23 14.75
C THR A 25 -16.39 17.52 13.38
N THR A 26 -15.55 18.03 12.49
CA THR A 26 -15.91 18.21 11.09
C THR A 26 -15.98 16.80 10.53
N ALA A 27 -17.18 16.22 10.56
CA ALA A 27 -17.48 14.97 9.87
C ALA A 27 -17.00 15.14 8.43
N ALA A 28 -15.95 14.41 8.05
CA ALA A 28 -15.44 14.42 6.70
C ALA A 28 -16.61 14.06 5.78
N SER A 29 -17.01 15.00 4.93
CA SER A 29 -18.04 14.78 3.92
C SER A 29 -17.62 13.58 3.07
N ILE A 30 -18.37 12.48 3.18
CA ILE A 30 -18.20 11.31 2.32
C ILE A 30 -18.54 11.79 0.91
N GLN A 31 -17.53 11.98 0.06
CA GLN A 31 -17.76 12.33 -1.34
C GLN A 31 -18.36 11.11 -2.05
N SER A 32 -19.69 11.06 -2.08
CA SER A 32 -20.42 10.06 -2.85
C SER A 32 -20.33 10.41 -4.34
N TYR A 33 -19.43 9.74 -5.06
CA TYR A 33 -19.33 9.80 -6.51
C TYR A 33 -20.64 9.38 -7.19
N SER A 34 -21.01 10.03 -8.30
CA SER A 34 -22.17 9.64 -9.12
C SER A 34 -21.95 8.26 -9.76
N SER A 35 -23.03 7.56 -10.12
CA SER A 35 -22.97 6.23 -10.76
C SER A 35 -22.10 6.22 -12.03
N SER A 36 -22.15 7.30 -12.83
CA SER A 36 -21.31 7.46 -14.02
C SER A 36 -19.82 7.58 -13.67
N THR A 37 -19.47 8.37 -12.65
CA THR A 37 -18.07 8.48 -12.19
C THR A 37 -17.54 7.16 -11.61
N GLN A 38 -18.37 6.39 -10.90
CA GLN A 38 -17.99 5.06 -10.42
C GLN A 38 -17.75 4.06 -11.57
N SER A 39 -18.55 4.13 -12.64
CA SER A 39 -18.34 3.33 -13.86
C SER A 39 -16.97 3.61 -14.50
N ILE A 40 -16.62 4.88 -14.67
CA ILE A 40 -15.31 5.27 -15.23
C ILE A 40 -14.16 4.84 -14.32
N LEU A 41 -14.29 5.03 -13.01
CA LEU A 41 -13.28 4.60 -12.03
C LEU A 41 -13.06 3.08 -12.02
N LYS A 42 -14.09 2.28 -12.31
CA LYS A 42 -13.95 0.81 -12.46
C LYS A 42 -13.05 0.43 -13.64
N HIS A 43 -13.02 1.24 -14.70
CA HIS A 43 -12.15 1.03 -15.85
C HIS A 43 -10.73 1.61 -15.68
N ALA A 44 -10.46 2.32 -14.58
CA ALA A 44 -9.13 2.88 -14.31
C ALA A 44 -8.05 1.81 -14.03
N TYR A 45 -8.47 0.60 -13.67
CA TYR A 45 -7.57 -0.50 -13.32
C TYR A 45 -7.74 -1.69 -14.28
N SER A 46 -6.63 -2.38 -14.56
CA SER A 46 -6.70 -3.65 -15.30
C SER A 46 -7.50 -4.69 -14.52
N GLU A 47 -8.11 -5.65 -15.23
CA GLU A 47 -8.85 -6.75 -14.60
C GLU A 47 -8.02 -7.49 -13.55
N LYS A 48 -6.73 -7.72 -13.86
CA LYS A 48 -5.78 -8.35 -12.94
C LYS A 48 -5.60 -7.55 -11.64
N THR A 49 -5.51 -6.22 -11.74
CA THR A 49 -5.39 -5.35 -10.56
C THR A 49 -6.68 -5.41 -9.73
N ARG A 50 -7.84 -5.46 -10.38
CA ARG A 50 -9.15 -5.54 -9.72
C ARG A 50 -9.32 -6.86 -8.96
N THR A 51 -9.03 -7.99 -9.60
CA THR A 51 -9.04 -9.31 -8.94
C THR A 51 -8.11 -9.33 -7.74
N ARG A 52 -6.90 -8.78 -7.90
CA ARG A 52 -5.94 -8.71 -6.80
C ARG A 52 -6.47 -7.84 -5.66
N MET A 53 -7.02 -6.66 -5.96
CA MET A 53 -7.60 -5.77 -4.96
C MET A 53 -8.71 -6.47 -4.16
N TRP A 54 -9.63 -7.17 -4.82
CA TRP A 54 -10.67 -7.92 -4.12
C TRP A 54 -10.11 -9.00 -3.21
N GLY A 55 -9.13 -9.78 -3.67
CA GLY A 55 -8.48 -10.77 -2.82
C GLY A 55 -7.80 -10.16 -1.59
N MET A 56 -7.23 -8.95 -1.70
CA MET A 56 -6.65 -8.27 -0.52
C MET A 56 -7.72 -7.77 0.45
N VAL A 57 -8.84 -7.25 -0.07
CA VAL A 57 -9.96 -6.77 0.77
C VAL A 57 -10.62 -7.95 1.49
N GLU A 58 -10.81 -9.07 0.80
CA GLU A 58 -11.32 -10.30 1.40
C GLU A 58 -10.40 -10.79 2.51
N GLN A 59 -9.09 -10.89 2.27
CA GLN A 59 -8.12 -11.25 3.31
C GLN A 59 -8.15 -10.30 4.51
N PHE A 60 -8.26 -9.00 4.28
CA PHE A 60 -8.38 -8.02 5.35
C PHE A 60 -9.65 -8.23 6.17
N ASN A 61 -10.80 -8.43 5.51
CA ASN A 61 -12.07 -8.65 6.20
C ASN A 61 -12.06 -9.98 6.98
N THR A 62 -11.50 -11.05 6.42
CA THR A 62 -11.35 -12.33 7.12
C THR A 62 -10.49 -12.17 8.37
N TRP A 63 -9.31 -11.54 8.25
CA TRP A 63 -8.47 -11.25 9.42
C TRP A 63 -9.21 -10.39 10.45
N ALA A 64 -9.94 -9.37 10.01
CA ALA A 64 -10.64 -8.47 10.92
C ALA A 64 -11.71 -9.20 11.74
N LEU A 65 -12.47 -10.11 11.10
CA LEU A 65 -13.43 -10.96 11.78
C LEU A 65 -12.74 -11.91 12.78
N ASP A 66 -11.63 -12.52 12.39
CA ASP A 66 -10.86 -13.43 13.26
C ASP A 66 -10.24 -12.69 14.46
N ALA A 67 -9.86 -11.42 14.27
CA ALA A 67 -9.36 -10.53 15.33
C ALA A 67 -10.48 -9.93 16.21
N GLY A 68 -11.75 -10.22 15.91
CA GLY A 68 -12.90 -9.75 16.69
C GLY A 68 -13.30 -8.29 16.42
N HIS A 69 -12.87 -7.71 15.30
CA HIS A 69 -13.33 -6.40 14.87
C HIS A 69 -14.71 -6.47 14.22
N ASN A 70 -15.53 -5.44 14.45
CA ASN A 70 -16.84 -5.32 13.81
C ASN A 70 -16.68 -4.79 12.37
N GLU A 71 -17.57 -5.19 11.47
CA GLU A 71 -17.57 -4.73 10.07
C GLU A 71 -17.64 -3.20 9.96
N ASP A 72 -18.43 -2.57 10.83
CA ASP A 72 -18.61 -1.10 10.87
C ASP A 72 -17.31 -0.36 11.20
N THR A 73 -16.45 -0.94 12.04
CA THR A 73 -15.14 -0.36 12.41
C THR A 73 -14.06 -0.60 11.34
N CYS A 74 -14.31 -1.53 10.41
CA CYS A 74 -13.37 -1.93 9.37
C CYS A 74 -13.57 -1.18 8.04
N SER A 75 -14.60 -0.33 7.94
CA SER A 75 -14.93 0.38 6.70
C SER A 75 -15.37 1.83 6.97
N PRO A 76 -14.45 2.83 6.96
CA PRO A 76 -13.01 2.70 6.74
C PRO A 76 -12.27 2.32 8.03
N PRO A 77 -11.18 1.53 7.93
CA PRO A 77 -10.43 1.14 9.12
C PRO A 77 -9.71 2.34 9.73
N SER A 78 -9.63 2.36 11.06
CA SER A 78 -8.76 3.28 11.79
C SER A 78 -7.29 2.94 11.51
N GLU A 79 -6.39 3.88 11.81
CA GLU A 79 -4.95 3.60 11.68
C GLU A 79 -4.51 2.44 12.59
N GLU A 80 -5.09 2.33 13.79
CA GLU A 80 -4.80 1.24 14.74
C GLU A 80 -5.09 -0.13 14.12
N ILE A 81 -6.28 -0.32 13.53
CA ILE A 81 -6.66 -1.57 12.86
C ILE A 81 -5.71 -1.87 11.69
N LEU A 82 -5.28 -0.84 10.95
CA LEU A 82 -4.31 -1.04 9.86
C LEU A 82 -2.93 -1.46 10.39
N VAL A 83 -2.49 -0.92 11.53
CA VAL A 83 -1.22 -1.28 12.16
C VAL A 83 -1.28 -2.71 12.68
N ASP A 84 -2.37 -3.08 13.35
CA ASP A 84 -2.60 -4.44 13.87
C ASP A 84 -2.64 -5.45 12.72
N TYR A 85 -3.35 -5.14 11.64
CA TYR A 85 -3.36 -5.96 10.42
C TYR A 85 -1.95 -6.19 9.88
N VAL A 86 -1.14 -5.14 9.77
CA VAL A 86 0.24 -5.24 9.27
C VAL A 86 1.11 -6.06 10.21
N ALA A 87 0.95 -5.89 11.52
CA ALA A 87 1.71 -6.62 12.53
C ALA A 87 1.41 -8.13 12.48
N ASP A 88 0.13 -8.50 12.42
CA ASP A 88 -0.28 -9.90 12.51
C ASP A 88 -0.09 -10.64 11.18
N THR A 89 -0.48 -10.01 10.06
CA THR A 89 -0.56 -10.72 8.78
C THR A 89 0.67 -10.55 7.90
N LEU A 90 1.38 -9.42 8.01
CA LEU A 90 2.44 -9.06 7.05
C LEU A 90 3.84 -9.14 7.66
N ALA A 91 4.00 -8.77 8.93
CA ALA A 91 5.31 -8.72 9.57
C ALA A 91 5.93 -10.12 9.64
N GLY A 92 7.16 -10.27 9.12
CA GLY A 92 7.88 -11.56 9.10
C GLY A 92 7.38 -12.58 8.07
N HIS A 93 6.14 -12.44 7.57
CA HIS A 93 5.50 -13.39 6.66
C HIS A 93 5.69 -13.04 5.17
N VAL A 94 5.74 -11.74 4.84
CA VAL A 94 5.81 -11.28 3.45
C VAL A 94 6.94 -10.29 3.20
N SER A 95 7.34 -10.16 1.93
CA SER A 95 8.28 -9.11 1.54
C SER A 95 7.67 -7.72 1.75
N VAL A 96 8.52 -6.72 2.00
CA VAL A 96 8.11 -5.31 2.13
C VAL A 96 7.36 -4.82 0.89
N LEU A 97 7.76 -5.28 -0.30
CA LEU A 97 7.10 -4.90 -1.55
C LEU A 97 5.68 -5.47 -1.60
N THR A 98 5.50 -6.71 -1.15
CA THR A 98 4.19 -7.34 -1.00
C THR A 98 3.34 -6.58 0.00
N ALA A 99 3.87 -6.26 1.19
CA ALA A 99 3.14 -5.51 2.21
C ALA A 99 2.69 -4.13 1.73
N ARG A 100 3.57 -3.39 1.04
CA ARG A 100 3.23 -2.12 0.39
C ARG A 100 2.14 -2.28 -0.66
N THR A 101 2.19 -3.36 -1.43
CA THR A 101 1.17 -3.64 -2.46
C THR A 101 -0.18 -3.94 -1.82
N HIS A 102 -0.24 -4.70 -0.72
CA HIS A 102 -1.48 -4.94 0.04
C HIS A 102 -2.10 -3.61 0.48
N LEU A 103 -1.34 -2.80 1.21
CA LEU A 103 -1.84 -1.52 1.73
C LEU A 103 -2.23 -0.55 0.61
N HIS A 104 -1.53 -0.55 -0.51
CA HIS A 104 -1.88 0.28 -1.66
C HIS A 104 -3.22 -0.11 -2.28
N LEU A 105 -3.47 -1.41 -2.47
CA LEU A 105 -4.74 -1.90 -3.03
C LEU A 105 -5.91 -1.66 -2.08
N LEU A 106 -5.67 -1.85 -0.78
CA LEU A 106 -6.60 -1.51 0.27
C LEU A 106 -6.94 -0.01 0.28
N LYS A 107 -5.92 0.85 0.21
CA LYS A 107 -6.09 2.30 0.07
C LYS A 107 -6.96 2.65 -1.14
N ILE A 108 -6.63 2.11 -2.31
CA ILE A 108 -7.42 2.33 -3.54
C ILE A 108 -8.88 1.93 -3.33
N HIS A 109 -9.12 0.77 -2.70
CA HIS A 109 -10.47 0.28 -2.46
C HIS A 109 -11.29 1.27 -1.62
N TRP A 110 -10.76 1.73 -0.48
CA TRP A 110 -11.49 2.65 0.40
C TRP A 110 -11.62 4.06 -0.20
N GLU A 111 -10.59 4.57 -0.89
CA GLU A 111 -10.67 5.83 -1.61
C GLU A 111 -11.72 5.77 -2.74
N SER A 112 -11.86 4.63 -3.43
CA SER A 112 -12.88 4.46 -4.48
C SER A 112 -14.32 4.52 -3.95
N LYS A 113 -14.50 4.24 -2.65
CA LYS A 113 -15.77 4.36 -1.92
C LYS A 113 -16.00 5.75 -1.31
N GLY A 114 -15.10 6.70 -1.55
CA GLY A 114 -15.17 8.07 -1.04
C GLY A 114 -14.67 8.23 0.40
N TRP A 115 -13.98 7.22 0.94
CA TRP A 115 -13.41 7.29 2.28
C TRP A 115 -12.00 7.87 2.27
N LYS A 116 -11.67 8.63 3.31
CA LYS A 116 -10.30 9.14 3.51
C LYS A 116 -9.42 8.06 4.12
N TRP A 117 -8.30 7.77 3.45
CA TRP A 117 -7.26 6.90 3.98
C TRP A 117 -6.61 7.50 5.24
N GLN A 118 -6.57 6.73 6.33
CA GLN A 118 -6.02 7.14 7.63
C GLN A 118 -4.57 6.69 7.87
N GLY A 119 -3.84 6.21 6.86
CA GLY A 119 -2.44 5.81 7.06
C GLY A 119 -1.55 7.03 7.32
N THR A 120 -1.13 7.23 8.56
CA THR A 120 -0.22 8.30 8.98
C THR A 120 1.21 7.78 9.15
N GLN A 121 2.02 8.41 10.01
CA GLN A 121 3.40 8.01 10.25
C GLN A 121 3.52 6.64 10.94
N GLN A 122 2.54 6.23 11.75
CA GLN A 122 2.64 4.95 12.47
C GLN A 122 2.65 3.78 11.50
N LEU A 123 1.78 3.81 10.48
CA LEU A 123 1.77 2.79 9.42
C LEU A 123 3.11 2.74 8.64
N ILE A 124 3.74 3.89 8.42
CA ILE A 124 5.07 3.97 7.77
C ILE A 124 6.14 3.34 8.65
N LEU A 125 6.12 3.60 9.96
CA LEU A 125 7.04 2.99 10.92
C LEU A 125 6.83 1.47 10.99
N CYS A 126 5.58 1.01 10.98
CA CYS A 126 5.24 -0.41 10.94
C CYS A 126 5.82 -1.07 9.67
N LEU A 127 5.67 -0.46 8.49
CA LEU A 127 6.30 -0.96 7.25
C LEU A 127 7.84 -0.98 7.31
N LYS A 128 8.46 -0.04 8.02
CA LYS A 128 9.92 -0.09 8.27
C LYS A 128 10.28 -1.25 9.20
N ALA A 129 9.45 -1.55 10.19
CA ALA A 129 9.63 -2.72 11.05
C ALA A 129 9.47 -4.02 10.25
N VAL A 130 8.43 -4.14 9.41
CA VAL A 130 8.26 -5.27 8.48
C VAL A 130 9.56 -5.50 7.69
N LYS A 131 10.17 -4.44 7.13
CA LYS A 131 11.45 -4.56 6.40
C LYS A 131 12.59 -5.16 7.22
N ARG A 132 12.64 -4.86 8.51
CA ARG A 132 13.70 -5.36 9.41
C ARG A 132 13.44 -6.78 9.88
N LEU A 133 12.17 -7.18 9.95
CA LEU A 133 11.75 -8.52 10.35
C LEU A 133 11.83 -9.55 9.21
N VAL A 134 11.88 -9.10 7.95
CA VAL A 134 12.05 -10.01 6.81
C VAL A 134 13.41 -10.73 6.93
N PRO A 135 13.44 -12.07 6.91
CA PRO A 135 14.67 -12.84 6.96
C PRO A 135 15.63 -12.46 5.83
N PRO A 136 16.96 -12.39 6.08
CA PRO A 136 17.93 -12.08 5.03
C PRO A 136 17.85 -13.06 3.84
N SER A 137 17.48 -14.31 4.09
CA SER A 137 17.24 -15.34 3.06
C SER A 137 16.09 -15.02 2.11
N SER A 138 15.10 -14.21 2.54
CA SER A 138 13.98 -13.77 1.70
C SER A 138 14.34 -12.58 0.82
N VAL A 139 15.47 -11.91 1.06
CA VAL A 139 15.93 -10.78 0.25
C VAL A 139 16.61 -11.32 -1.00
N ARG A 140 15.88 -11.32 -2.12
CA ARG A 140 16.48 -11.66 -3.42
C ARG A 140 17.49 -10.58 -3.80
N LYS A 141 18.73 -10.99 -4.03
CA LYS A 141 19.70 -10.14 -4.74
C LYS A 141 19.12 -9.75 -6.09
N HIS A 142 19.35 -8.51 -6.51
CA HIS A 142 19.01 -8.07 -7.85
C HIS A 142 19.62 -9.07 -8.85
N ARG A 143 18.82 -9.57 -9.81
CA ARG A 143 19.34 -10.49 -10.82
C ARG A 143 20.42 -9.75 -11.60
N ALA A 144 21.58 -10.38 -11.79
CA ALA A 144 22.58 -9.83 -12.70
C ALA A 144 21.95 -9.67 -14.10
N PRO A 145 22.35 -8.63 -14.86
CA PRO A 145 21.96 -8.53 -16.26
C PRO A 145 22.41 -9.80 -17.00
N VAL A 146 21.70 -10.14 -18.07
CA VAL A 146 22.09 -11.24 -18.96
C VAL A 146 23.47 -10.91 -19.53
N SER A 147 24.44 -11.82 -19.40
CA SER A 147 25.78 -11.61 -19.93
C SER A 147 25.90 -12.09 -21.37
N VAL A 148 26.93 -11.64 -22.07
CA VAL A 148 27.21 -12.07 -23.45
C VAL A 148 27.50 -13.57 -23.49
N GLU A 149 28.21 -14.11 -22.51
CA GLU A 149 28.53 -15.54 -22.40
C GLU A 149 27.26 -16.39 -22.25
N MET A 150 26.25 -15.89 -21.53
CA MET A 150 24.95 -16.57 -21.42
C MET A 150 24.23 -16.62 -22.76
N LEU A 151 24.36 -15.58 -23.60
CA LEU A 151 23.80 -15.56 -24.95
C LEU A 151 24.57 -16.49 -25.89
N VAL A 152 25.90 -16.54 -25.79
CA VAL A 152 26.73 -17.49 -26.56
C VAL A 152 26.33 -18.93 -26.22
N LEU A 153 26.24 -19.27 -24.94
CA LEU A 153 25.80 -20.59 -24.50
C LEU A 153 24.36 -20.90 -24.97
N LEU A 154 23.47 -19.90 -24.96
CA LEU A 154 22.13 -20.07 -25.50
C LEU A 154 22.15 -20.34 -27.01
N CYS A 155 22.99 -19.63 -27.77
CA CYS A 155 23.16 -19.81 -29.22
C CYS A 155 23.69 -21.20 -29.56
N ASP A 156 24.67 -21.69 -28.81
CA ASP A 156 25.30 -23.00 -29.04
C ASP A 156 24.35 -24.18 -28.74
N ASN A 157 23.38 -23.98 -27.85
CA ASN A 157 22.45 -25.03 -27.41
C ASN A 157 21.04 -24.89 -27.99
N LEU A 158 20.70 -23.78 -28.64
CA LEU A 158 19.47 -23.71 -29.44
C LEU A 158 19.72 -24.40 -30.77
N GLU A 159 18.82 -25.30 -31.14
CA GLU A 159 18.66 -25.72 -32.53
C GLU A 159 18.11 -24.54 -33.36
N LEU A 160 18.99 -23.58 -33.67
CA LEU A 160 18.72 -22.45 -34.57
C LEU A 160 18.62 -22.89 -36.04
N GLY A 161 18.64 -24.20 -36.29
CA GLY A 161 18.67 -24.80 -37.61
C GLY A 161 17.43 -24.47 -38.43
N THR A 162 17.66 -23.95 -39.62
CA THR A 162 16.66 -23.69 -40.67
C THR A 162 16.04 -24.97 -41.26
N GLU A 163 16.51 -26.14 -40.84
CA GLU A 163 16.29 -27.41 -41.56
C GLU A 163 15.11 -28.23 -41.03
N ASN A 164 14.56 -27.88 -39.86
CA ASN A 164 13.27 -28.36 -39.40
C ASN A 164 12.48 -27.19 -38.82
N ILE A 165 11.65 -26.58 -39.67
CA ILE A 165 10.80 -25.44 -39.33
C ILE A 165 9.65 -25.93 -38.44
N SER A 166 9.97 -26.25 -37.19
CA SER A 166 9.00 -26.39 -36.13
C SER A 166 8.65 -24.99 -35.62
N PRO A 167 7.36 -24.67 -35.35
CA PRO A 167 6.96 -23.36 -34.85
C PRO A 167 7.67 -22.97 -33.53
N LYS A 168 8.15 -23.96 -32.77
CA LYS A 168 8.97 -23.73 -31.58
C LYS A 168 10.32 -23.10 -31.91
N ASN A 169 11.00 -23.58 -32.95
CA ASN A 169 12.35 -23.15 -33.31
C ASN A 169 12.36 -21.69 -33.79
N GLN A 170 11.31 -21.25 -34.49
CA GLN A 170 11.15 -19.84 -34.90
C GLN A 170 11.00 -18.89 -33.70
N LEU A 171 10.23 -19.27 -32.68
CA LEU A 171 10.08 -18.48 -31.46
C LEU A 171 11.39 -18.39 -30.67
N HIS A 172 12.13 -19.50 -30.59
CA HIS A 172 13.44 -19.56 -29.95
C HIS A 172 14.45 -18.61 -30.62
N THR A 173 14.53 -18.60 -31.96
CA THR A 173 15.38 -17.66 -32.72
C THR A 173 14.95 -16.20 -32.53
N ALA A 174 13.65 -15.91 -32.57
CA ALA A 174 13.15 -14.55 -32.37
C ALA A 174 13.42 -14.02 -30.95
N CYS A 175 13.21 -14.84 -29.91
CA CYS A 175 13.53 -14.49 -28.53
C CYS A 175 15.03 -14.23 -28.34
N PHE A 176 15.89 -15.02 -28.98
CA PHE A 176 17.33 -14.81 -28.96
C PHE A 176 17.73 -13.46 -29.59
N ALA A 177 17.20 -13.15 -30.77
CA ALA A 177 17.47 -11.89 -31.46
C ALA A 177 17.02 -10.66 -30.63
N VAL A 178 15.86 -10.74 -29.97
CA VAL A 178 15.37 -9.67 -29.07
C VAL A 178 16.29 -9.49 -27.86
N ALA A 179 16.76 -10.59 -27.26
CA ALA A 179 17.69 -10.54 -26.13
C ALA A 179 19.03 -9.88 -26.53
N LEU A 180 19.56 -10.21 -27.71
CA LEU A 180 20.78 -9.61 -28.26
C LEU A 180 20.60 -8.10 -28.50
N CYS A 181 19.49 -7.70 -29.13
CA CYS A 181 19.16 -6.29 -29.38
C CYS A 181 18.96 -5.49 -28.08
N ALA A 182 18.37 -6.09 -27.04
CA ALA A 182 18.22 -5.45 -25.74
C ALA A 182 19.57 -5.22 -25.06
N LEU A 183 20.52 -6.16 -25.22
CA LEU A 183 21.86 -6.05 -24.66
C LEU A 183 22.68 -4.95 -25.36
N MET A 184 22.59 -4.85 -26.69
CA MET A 184 23.27 -3.79 -27.46
C MET A 184 22.72 -2.37 -27.23
N ARG A 185 21.47 -2.23 -26.75
CA ARG A 185 20.89 -0.91 -26.41
C ARG A 185 21.33 -0.39 -25.04
N LEU A 186 21.91 -1.25 -24.20
CA LEU A 186 22.33 -0.93 -22.83
C LEU A 186 23.85 -0.69 -22.70
N SER A 187 24.62 -0.95 -23.76
CA SER A 187 26.06 -0.69 -23.88
C SER A 187 26.33 0.62 -24.62
#